data_AF-G0HK67-F1
#
_entry.id   AF-G0HK67-F1
#
_cell.length_a   1.000
_cell.length_b   1.000
_cell.length_c   1.000
_cell.angle_alpha   90.00
_cell.angle_beta   90.00
_cell.angle_gamma   90.00
#
_symmetry.space_group_name_H-M   'P 1'
#
loop_
_entity.id
_entity.type
_entity.pdbx_description
1 polymer ?
#
loop_
_entity_poly.entity_id
_entity_poly.type
_entity_poly.pdbx_seq_one_letter_code
_entity_poly.pdbx_strand_id
1 'polypeptide(L)'
;MDELRVHNILTFYLPLLILTSFMYEFLNKNSRALIYVVGYLIAYLAIRLEIHHYTHKWSAHRDPEVIKILLIYNLLAVGFLLPTLLAYSTKATLIRNIMIYIIVVLVLYVPISKMIVRLLGRGLFILSFGSSLVIFIITQNILEPTIFALLSLWTYLVLKHDLVAYTQERSVS
;
A
#
# COMPACT_ATOMS: atom_id res chain seq x y z
N MET A 1 11.77 -8.55 -19.72
CA MET A 1 10.39 -8.00 -19.81
C MET A 1 10.46 -6.66 -19.12
N ASP A 2 10.25 -5.55 -19.83
CA ASP A 2 10.50 -4.20 -19.29
C ASP A 2 9.75 -3.99 -17.98
N GLU A 3 10.44 -3.57 -16.93
CA GLU A 3 9.87 -3.26 -15.61
C GLU A 3 8.71 -2.25 -15.74
N LEU A 4 8.80 -1.35 -16.73
CA LEU A 4 7.76 -0.43 -17.17
C LEU A 4 6.48 -1.14 -17.63
N ARG A 5 6.60 -2.24 -18.36
CA ARG A 5 5.45 -3.04 -18.80
C ARG A 5 4.75 -3.69 -17.60
N VAL A 6 5.51 -4.23 -16.65
CA VAL A 6 4.96 -4.81 -15.41
C VAL A 6 4.24 -3.75 -14.60
N HIS A 7 4.87 -2.59 -14.41
CA HIS A 7 4.28 -1.48 -13.69
C HIS A 7 2.97 -0.99 -14.35
N ASN A 8 2.95 -0.83 -15.69
CA ASN A 8 1.77 -0.42 -16.44
C ASN A 8 0.64 -1.43 -16.26
N ILE A 9 0.93 -2.73 -16.42
CA ILE A 9 -0.04 -3.81 -16.18
C ILE A 9 -0.61 -3.69 -14.76
N LEU A 10 0.23 -3.57 -13.73
CA LEU A 10 -0.24 -3.44 -12.36
C LEU A 10 -1.11 -2.19 -12.15
N THR A 11 -0.73 -1.05 -12.72
CA THR A 11 -1.52 0.19 -12.62
C THR A 11 -2.95 0.04 -13.14
N PHE A 12 -3.14 -0.74 -14.20
CA PHE A 12 -4.47 -0.95 -14.78
C PHE A 12 -5.23 -2.11 -14.13
N TYR A 13 -4.57 -3.23 -13.86
CA TYR A 13 -5.22 -4.46 -13.43
C TYR A 13 -5.32 -4.63 -11.91
N LEU A 14 -4.44 -4.00 -11.12
CA LEU A 14 -4.50 -4.08 -9.66
C LEU A 14 -5.83 -3.57 -9.08
N PRO A 15 -6.37 -2.39 -9.47
CA PRO A 15 -7.68 -1.97 -8.97
C PRO A 15 -8.82 -2.92 -9.38
N LEU A 16 -8.76 -3.51 -10.57
CA LEU A 16 -9.73 -4.52 -11.03
C LEU A 16 -9.63 -5.80 -10.21
N LEU A 17 -8.41 -6.24 -9.88
CA LEU A 17 -8.17 -7.40 -9.03
C LEU A 17 -8.70 -7.17 -7.61
N ILE A 18 -8.45 -5.99 -7.03
CA ILE A 18 -8.99 -5.57 -5.73
C ILE A 18 -10.53 -5.60 -5.78
N LEU A 19 -11.15 -5.06 -6.83
CA LEU A 19 -12.62 -5.05 -6.96
C LEU A 19 -13.21 -6.47 -7.12
N THR A 20 -12.56 -7.31 -7.91
CA THR A 20 -13.00 -8.69 -8.12
C THR A 20 -12.87 -9.51 -6.83
N SER A 21 -11.78 -9.30 -6.08
CA SER A 21 -11.58 -9.88 -4.75
C SER A 21 -12.65 -9.40 -3.77
N PHE A 22 -13.03 -8.12 -3.80
CA PHE A 22 -14.11 -7.60 -2.96
C PHE A 22 -15.42 -8.37 -3.22
N MET A 23 -15.81 -8.51 -4.49
CA MET A 23 -17.02 -9.24 -4.87
C MET A 23 -16.95 -10.71 -4.43
N TYR A 24 -15.82 -11.38 -4.66
CA TYR A 24 -15.62 -12.77 -4.28
C TYR A 24 -15.72 -12.97 -2.76
N GLU A 25 -14.98 -12.19 -1.96
CA GLU A 25 -14.99 -12.30 -0.50
C GLU A 25 -16.33 -11.87 0.11
N PHE A 26 -17.06 -10.96 -0.55
CA PHE A 26 -18.42 -10.58 -0.16
C PHE A 26 -19.38 -11.76 -0.31
N LEU A 27 -19.33 -12.46 -1.44
CA LEU A 27 -20.14 -13.66 -1.67
C LEU A 27 -19.79 -14.78 -0.69
N ASN A 28 -18.51 -14.91 -0.34
CA ASN A 28 -18.02 -15.89 0.65
C ASN A 28 -18.23 -15.46 2.11
N LYS A 29 -18.74 -14.24 2.36
CA LYS A 29 -18.98 -13.69 3.70
C LYS A 29 -17.73 -13.63 4.59
N ASN A 30 -16.54 -13.50 3.99
CA ASN A 30 -15.29 -13.39 4.73
C ASN A 30 -15.03 -11.93 5.14
N SER A 31 -15.57 -11.55 6.29
CA SER A 31 -15.50 -10.17 6.79
C SER A 31 -14.07 -9.66 6.98
N ARG A 32 -13.13 -10.52 7.36
CA ARG A 32 -11.73 -10.14 7.53
C ARG A 32 -11.06 -9.83 6.21
N ALA A 33 -11.23 -10.70 5.21
CA ALA A 33 -10.69 -10.46 3.87
C ALA A 33 -11.27 -9.18 3.26
N LEU A 34 -12.57 -8.93 3.41
CA LEU A 34 -13.20 -7.69 2.95
C LEU A 34 -12.55 -6.43 3.54
N ILE A 35 -12.22 -6.43 4.85
CA ILE A 35 -11.53 -5.32 5.49
C ILE A 35 -10.17 -5.06 4.83
N TYR A 36 -9.43 -6.12 4.51
CA TYR A 36 -8.16 -6.02 3.78
C TYR A 36 -8.33 -5.48 2.38
N VAL A 37 -9.30 -5.97 1.63
CA VAL A 37 -9.57 -5.50 0.27
C VAL A 37 -9.91 -4.00 0.24
N VAL A 38 -10.70 -3.53 1.19
CA VAL A 38 -10.98 -2.09 1.35
C VAL A 38 -9.71 -1.32 1.70
N GLY A 39 -8.89 -1.85 2.60
CA GLY A 39 -7.58 -1.27 2.92
C GLY A 39 -6.66 -1.13 1.72
N TYR A 40 -6.57 -2.16 0.88
CA TYR A 40 -5.77 -2.16 -0.34
C TYR A 40 -6.27 -1.12 -1.33
N LEU A 41 -7.59 -0.96 -1.47
CA LEU A 41 -8.16 0.06 -2.33
C LEU A 41 -7.81 1.48 -1.85
N ILE A 42 -7.96 1.75 -0.55
CA ILE A 42 -7.62 3.06 0.02
C ILE A 42 -6.12 3.32 -0.13
N ALA A 43 -5.26 2.35 0.16
CA ALA A 43 -3.81 2.48 0.02
C ALA A 43 -3.41 2.75 -1.44
N TYR A 44 -4.00 2.02 -2.39
CA TYR A 44 -3.79 2.25 -3.82
C TYR A 44 -4.18 3.68 -4.23
N LEU A 45 -5.37 4.14 -3.82
CA LEU A 45 -5.85 5.49 -4.12
C LEU A 45 -4.98 6.57 -3.47
N ALA A 46 -4.57 6.39 -2.21
CA ALA A 46 -3.70 7.32 -1.49
C ALA A 46 -2.34 7.44 -2.18
N ILE A 47 -1.69 6.32 -2.50
CA ILE A 47 -0.41 6.31 -3.24
C ILE A 47 -0.56 7.02 -4.59
N ARG A 48 -1.63 6.73 -5.33
CA ARG A 48 -1.90 7.36 -6.63
C ARG A 48 -2.12 8.87 -6.50
N LEU A 49 -2.80 9.30 -5.44
CA LEU A 49 -3.05 10.72 -5.15
C LEU A 49 -1.74 11.45 -4.81
N GLU A 50 -0.85 10.85 -4.01
CA GLU A 50 0.45 11.45 -3.69
C GLU A 50 1.31 11.67 -4.94
N ILE A 51 1.35 10.66 -5.83
CA ILE A 51 2.04 10.76 -7.12
C ILE A 51 1.42 11.89 -7.97
N HIS A 52 0.09 11.96 -8.03
CA HIS A 52 -0.61 13.00 -8.78
C HIS A 52 -0.32 14.42 -8.24
N HIS A 53 -0.38 14.61 -6.92
CA HIS A 53 -0.11 15.91 -6.29
C HIS A 53 1.33 16.37 -6.49
N TYR A 54 2.30 15.45 -6.39
CA TYR A 54 3.70 15.75 -6.62
C TYR A 54 3.96 16.24 -8.05
N THR A 55 3.36 15.57 -9.03
CA THR A 55 3.58 15.82 -10.46
C THR A 55 2.91 17.10 -10.94
N HIS A 56 1.77 17.46 -10.35
CA HIS A 56 1.04 18.68 -10.68
C HIS A 56 1.43 19.86 -9.77
N LYS A 57 2.44 19.69 -8.90
CA LYS A 57 2.96 20.70 -7.95
C LYS A 57 1.89 21.28 -7.02
N TRP A 58 0.79 20.56 -6.79
CA TRP A 58 -0.27 20.95 -5.85
C TRP A 58 0.09 20.65 -4.39
N SER A 59 1.22 19.98 -4.15
CA SER A 59 1.72 19.59 -2.84
C SER A 59 2.71 20.59 -2.23
N ALA A 60 2.62 20.78 -0.91
CA ALA A 60 3.62 21.49 -0.09
C ALA A 60 4.98 20.75 0.02
N HIS A 61 5.08 19.53 -0.50
CA HIS A 61 6.20 18.61 -0.34
C HIS A 61 6.88 18.38 -1.70
N ARG A 62 7.64 19.37 -2.16
CA ARG A 62 8.43 19.28 -3.42
C ARG A 62 9.60 18.30 -3.34
N ASP A 63 9.90 17.79 -2.16
CA ASP A 63 11.02 16.89 -1.93
C ASP A 63 10.65 15.45 -2.36
N PRO A 64 11.35 14.87 -3.36
CA PRO A 64 11.11 13.50 -3.80
C PRO A 64 11.30 12.48 -2.66
N GLU A 65 12.17 12.73 -1.67
CA GLU A 65 12.36 11.83 -0.53
C GLU A 65 11.11 11.78 0.35
N VAL A 66 10.50 12.93 0.60
CA VAL A 66 9.26 13.03 1.38
C VAL A 66 8.12 12.28 0.71
N ILE A 67 7.99 12.42 -0.61
CA ILE A 67 6.97 11.66 -1.36
C ILE A 67 7.26 10.16 -1.26
N LYS A 68 8.51 9.72 -1.46
CA LYS A 68 8.88 8.30 -1.28
C LYS A 68 8.50 7.78 0.11
N ILE A 69 8.70 8.59 1.17
CA ILE A 69 8.29 8.25 2.54
C ILE A 69 6.78 8.05 2.59
N LEU A 70 6.01 9.00 2.07
CA LEU A 70 4.54 8.94 2.07
C LEU A 70 3.98 7.74 1.31
N LEU A 71 4.60 7.33 0.20
CA LEU A 71 4.19 6.13 -0.52
C LEU A 71 4.35 4.86 0.32
N ILE A 72 5.53 4.66 0.92
CA ILE A 72 5.79 3.50 1.79
C ILE A 72 4.89 3.55 3.02
N TYR A 73 4.68 4.75 3.56
CA TYR A 73 3.82 4.98 4.71
C TYR A 73 2.37 4.62 4.40
N ASN A 74 1.82 5.06 3.26
CA ASN A 74 0.47 4.71 2.84
C ASN A 74 0.31 3.20 2.62
N LEU A 75 1.30 2.54 2.01
CA LEU A 75 1.31 1.09 1.84
C LEU A 75 1.22 0.35 3.19
N LEU A 76 2.03 0.75 4.18
CA LEU A 76 2.13 0.03 5.45
C LEU A 76 1.05 0.44 6.46
N ALA A 77 0.80 1.74 6.64
CA ALA A 77 -0.19 2.25 7.58
C ALA A 77 -1.61 1.92 7.11
N VAL A 78 -1.94 2.25 5.86
CA VAL A 78 -3.30 2.12 5.33
C VAL A 78 -3.51 0.76 4.69
N GLY A 79 -2.52 0.25 3.97
CA GLY A 79 -2.64 -1.03 3.25
C GLY A 79 -2.46 -2.26 4.12
N PHE A 80 -1.81 -2.15 5.28
CA PHE A 80 -1.53 -3.29 6.16
C PHE A 80 -2.02 -3.09 7.60
N LEU A 81 -1.53 -2.08 8.32
CA LEU A 81 -1.77 -1.93 9.76
C LEU A 81 -3.23 -1.63 10.09
N LEU A 82 -3.84 -0.68 9.38
CA LEU A 82 -5.24 -0.32 9.62
C LEU A 82 -6.17 -1.53 9.40
N PRO A 83 -6.10 -2.26 8.26
CA PRO A 83 -6.89 -3.47 8.06
C PRO A 83 -6.62 -4.57 9.08
N THR A 84 -5.35 -4.80 9.41
CA THR A 84 -4.95 -5.80 10.43
C THR A 84 -5.64 -5.49 11.75
N LEU A 85 -5.59 -4.24 12.18
CA LEU A 85 -6.18 -3.81 13.42
C LEU A 85 -7.71 -3.93 13.40
N LEU A 86 -8.35 -3.51 12.31
CA LEU A 86 -9.80 -3.58 12.15
C LEU A 86 -10.28 -5.04 12.12
N ALA A 87 -9.55 -5.95 11.46
CA ALA A 87 -9.88 -7.37 11.37
C ALA A 87 -9.84 -8.09 12.73
N TYR A 88 -9.04 -7.59 13.69
CA TYR A 88 -8.96 -8.09 15.07
C TYR A 88 -9.75 -7.27 16.09
N SER A 89 -10.40 -6.18 15.66
CA SER A 89 -11.12 -5.33 16.58
C SER A 89 -12.54 -5.84 16.80
N THR A 90 -12.97 -5.81 18.07
CA THR A 90 -14.38 -5.94 18.45
C THR A 90 -14.94 -4.57 18.79
N LYS A 91 -16.28 -4.45 18.92
CA LYS A 91 -16.92 -3.20 19.35
C LYS A 91 -16.33 -2.66 20.67
N ALA A 92 -16.03 -3.54 21.62
CA ALA A 92 -15.50 -3.17 22.93
C ALA A 92 -14.03 -2.71 22.88
N THR A 93 -13.25 -3.20 21.92
CA THR A 93 -11.80 -2.92 21.83
C THR A 93 -11.45 -1.89 20.75
N LEU A 94 -12.42 -1.46 19.94
CA LEU A 94 -12.19 -0.62 18.77
C LEU A 94 -11.47 0.69 19.11
N ILE A 95 -11.95 1.44 20.11
CA ILE A 95 -11.35 2.72 20.50
C ILE A 95 -9.90 2.53 20.95
N ARG A 96 -9.65 1.55 21.83
CA ARG A 96 -8.30 1.22 22.30
C ARG A 96 -7.38 0.87 21.13
N ASN A 97 -7.88 0.05 20.21
CA ASN A 97 -7.10 -0.38 19.07
C ASN A 97 -6.82 0.81 18.13
N ILE A 98 -7.78 1.69 17.85
CA ILE A 98 -7.55 2.93 17.08
C ILE A 98 -6.47 3.79 17.72
N MET A 99 -6.48 3.96 19.05
CA MET A 99 -5.43 4.71 19.75
C MET A 99 -4.05 4.07 19.57
N ILE A 100 -3.97 2.73 19.66
CA ILE A 100 -2.72 1.99 19.38
C ILE A 100 -2.27 2.22 17.94
N TYR A 101 -3.19 2.16 16.97
CA TYR A 101 -2.88 2.43 15.57
C TYR A 101 -2.26 3.81 15.39
N ILE A 102 -2.88 4.86 15.94
CA ILE A 102 -2.38 6.24 15.81
C ILE A 102 -0.95 6.33 16.37
N ILE A 103 -0.70 5.78 17.55
CA ILE A 103 0.64 5.79 18.17
C ILE A 103 1.65 5.04 17.29
N VAL A 104 1.33 3.82 16.86
CA VAL A 104 2.23 3.00 16.04
C VAL A 104 2.54 3.67 14.71
N VAL A 105 1.54 4.25 14.07
CA VAL A 105 1.66 4.97 12.79
C VAL A 105 2.58 6.18 12.91
N LEU A 106 2.46 6.98 13.98
CA LEU A 106 3.38 8.08 14.26
C LEU A 106 4.83 7.59 14.48
N VAL A 107 5.00 6.49 15.22
CA VAL A 107 6.32 5.91 15.50
C VAL A 107 6.97 5.33 14.24
N LEU A 108 6.18 4.81 13.30
CA LEU A 108 6.66 4.21 12.05
C LEU A 108 7.25 5.19 11.05
N TYR A 109 6.97 6.49 11.18
CA TYR A 109 7.55 7.50 10.30
C TYR A 109 9.09 7.49 10.32
N VAL A 110 9.69 7.39 11.51
CA VAL A 110 11.15 7.40 11.72
C VAL A 110 11.88 6.21 11.08
N PRO A 111 11.46 4.94 11.27
CA PRO A 111 12.10 3.82 10.59
C PRO A 111 11.88 3.87 9.07
N ILE A 112 10.72 4.32 8.58
CA ILE A 112 10.46 4.43 7.13
C ILE A 112 11.39 5.47 6.47
N SER A 113 11.59 6.62 7.10
CA SER A 113 12.51 7.64 6.57
C SER A 113 13.96 7.13 6.50
N LYS A 114 14.41 6.37 7.51
CA LYS A 114 15.72 5.72 7.51
C LYS A 114 15.86 4.62 6.45
N MET A 115 14.77 3.90 6.14
CA MET A 115 14.76 2.86 5.11
C MET A 115 15.00 3.41 3.70
N ILE A 116 14.47 4.61 3.42
CA ILE A 116 14.65 5.26 2.11
C ILE A 116 16.11 5.63 1.87
N VAL A 117 16.80 6.12 2.89
CA VAL A 117 18.20 6.54 2.77
C VAL A 117 19.16 5.35 2.56
N ARG A 118 18.82 4.13 3.02
CA ARG A 118 19.78 3.01 3.08
C ARG A 118 19.37 1.72 2.35
N LEU A 119 18.08 1.41 2.20
CA LEU A 119 17.60 0.04 1.98
C LEU A 119 16.30 -0.07 1.15
N LEU A 120 15.97 0.94 0.34
CA LEU A 120 14.69 1.12 -0.36
C LEU A 120 14.18 -0.14 -1.11
N GLY A 121 15.08 -1.01 -1.58
CA GLY A 121 14.73 -2.32 -2.16
C GLY A 121 14.59 -3.46 -1.16
N ARG A 122 15.69 -3.88 -0.51
CA ARG A 122 15.70 -5.07 0.37
C ARG A 122 14.79 -4.90 1.58
N GLY A 123 14.73 -3.70 2.16
CA GLY A 123 13.90 -3.43 3.32
C GLY A 123 12.41 -3.49 3.00
N LEU A 124 11.99 -2.90 1.87
CA LEU A 124 10.60 -2.94 1.43
C LEU A 124 10.15 -4.37 1.10
N PHE A 125 11.03 -5.17 0.50
CA PHE A 125 10.76 -6.58 0.23
C PHE A 125 10.54 -7.39 1.51
N ILE A 126 11.45 -7.26 2.50
CA ILE A 126 11.32 -7.97 3.79
C ILE A 126 10.04 -7.58 4.51
N LEU A 127 9.73 -6.28 4.59
CA LEU A 127 8.49 -5.80 5.21
C LEU A 127 7.26 -6.33 4.47
N SER A 128 7.26 -6.28 3.15
CA SER A 128 6.12 -6.74 2.34
C SER A 128 5.89 -8.23 2.50
N PHE A 129 6.96 -9.03 2.55
CA PHE A 129 6.87 -10.47 2.80
C PHE A 129 6.34 -10.77 4.21
N GLY A 130 6.89 -10.10 5.22
CA GLY A 130 6.43 -10.25 6.60
C GLY A 130 4.95 -9.87 6.76
N SER A 131 4.53 -8.74 6.20
CA SER A 131 3.14 -8.31 6.19
C SER A 131 2.23 -9.28 5.42
N SER A 132 2.67 -9.80 4.27
CA SER A 132 1.90 -10.80 3.51
C SER A 132 1.69 -12.08 4.31
N LEU A 133 2.69 -12.55 5.05
CA LEU A 133 2.55 -13.72 5.92
C LEU A 133 1.50 -13.47 7.03
N VAL A 134 1.54 -12.28 7.64
CA VAL A 134 0.55 -11.89 8.66
C VAL A 134 -0.86 -11.84 8.06
N ILE A 135 -1.02 -11.25 6.87
CA ILE A 135 -2.31 -11.22 6.15
C ILE A 135 -2.82 -12.63 5.92
N PHE A 136 -1.98 -13.53 5.39
CA PHE A 136 -2.35 -14.93 5.13
C PHE A 136 -2.87 -15.63 6.40
N ILE A 137 -2.22 -15.45 7.54
CA ILE A 137 -2.65 -16.02 8.82
C ILE A 137 -4.04 -15.50 9.23
N ILE A 138 -4.34 -14.23 8.93
CA ILE A 138 -5.57 -13.56 9.38
C ILE A 138 -6.75 -13.87 8.48
N THR A 139 -6.55 -13.77 7.17
CA THR A 139 -7.61 -13.96 6.16
C THR A 139 -7.82 -15.43 5.85
N GLN A 140 -6.84 -16.29 6.16
CA GLN A 140 -6.83 -17.72 5.85
C GLN A 140 -7.06 -18.02 4.36
N ASN A 141 -6.70 -17.06 3.51
CA ASN A 141 -6.84 -17.14 2.06
C ASN A 141 -5.57 -16.57 1.41
N ILE A 142 -5.20 -17.14 0.26
CA ILE A 142 -4.02 -16.77 -0.50
C ILE A 142 -4.24 -15.48 -1.33
N LEU A 143 -5.49 -15.11 -1.57
CA LEU A 143 -5.84 -13.98 -2.44
C LEU A 143 -5.36 -12.64 -1.87
N GLU A 144 -5.69 -12.32 -0.62
CA GLU A 144 -5.33 -11.06 0.03
C GLU A 144 -3.81 -10.86 0.18
N PRO A 145 -3.02 -11.83 0.67
CA PRO A 145 -1.58 -11.67 0.74
C PRO A 145 -0.96 -11.54 -0.66
N THR A 146 -1.55 -12.17 -1.69
CA THR A 146 -1.11 -11.99 -3.09
C THR A 146 -1.39 -10.57 -3.58
N ILE A 147 -2.59 -10.04 -3.34
CA ILE A 147 -2.96 -8.66 -3.72
C ILE A 147 -2.05 -7.66 -3.01
N PHE A 148 -1.77 -7.86 -1.72
CA PHE A 148 -0.85 -7.01 -0.98
C PHE A 148 0.56 -7.08 -1.55
N ALA A 149 1.07 -8.27 -1.88
CA ALA A 149 2.37 -8.43 -2.52
C ALA A 149 2.45 -7.70 -3.87
N LEU A 150 1.37 -7.75 -4.67
CA LEU A 150 1.28 -7.01 -5.94
C LEU A 150 1.21 -5.49 -5.73
N LEU A 151 0.51 -5.03 -4.70
CA LEU A 151 0.46 -3.61 -4.31
C LEU A 151 1.83 -3.11 -3.83
N SER A 152 2.53 -3.90 -3.02
CA SER A 152 3.92 -3.66 -2.62
C SER A 152 4.87 -3.62 -3.81
N LEU A 153 4.74 -4.57 -4.74
CA LEU A 153 5.55 -4.60 -5.96
C LEU A 153 5.29 -3.37 -6.83
N TRP A 154 4.02 -2.99 -7.01
CA TRP A 154 3.67 -1.78 -7.75
C TRP A 154 4.28 -0.55 -7.10
N THR A 155 4.17 -0.42 -5.78
CA THR A 155 4.75 0.68 -5.00
C THR A 155 6.27 0.72 -5.15
N TYR A 156 6.94 -0.43 -5.08
CA TYR A 156 8.38 -0.54 -5.32
C TYR A 156 8.79 -0.06 -6.71
N LEU A 157 8.05 -0.46 -7.75
CA LEU A 157 8.34 -0.04 -9.13
C LEU A 157 8.17 1.47 -9.31
N VAL A 158 7.16 2.08 -8.68
CA VAL A 158 7.01 3.55 -8.65
C VAL A 158 8.24 4.20 -8.01
N LEU A 159 8.69 3.68 -6.86
CA LEU A 159 9.83 4.25 -6.13
C LEU A 159 11.15 4.11 -6.90
N LYS A 160 11.32 3.00 -7.64
CA LYS A 160 12.55 2.68 -8.38
C LYS A 160 12.70 3.47 -9.68
N HIS A 161 11.62 3.67 -10.43
CA HIS A 161 11.64 4.38 -11.73
C HIS A 161 11.50 5.91 -11.62
N ASP A 162 11.60 6.42 -10.40
CA ASP A 162 11.38 7.83 -10.03
C ASP A 162 9.94 8.31 -10.23
N LEU A 163 9.49 9.14 -9.30
CA LEU A 163 8.09 9.56 -9.14
C LEU A 163 7.63 10.48 -10.30
N VAL A 164 8.56 11.21 -10.92
CA VAL A 164 8.29 12.23 -11.96
C VAL A 164 8.23 11.62 -13.36
N ALA A 165 9.26 10.87 -13.75
CA ALA A 165 9.40 10.35 -15.12
C ALA A 165 8.21 9.49 -15.53
N TYR A 166 7.67 8.73 -14.57
CA TYR A 166 6.55 7.84 -14.77
C TYR A 166 5.21 8.53 -15.13
N THR A 167 5.01 9.79 -14.72
CA THR A 167 3.79 10.55 -15.09
C THR A 167 3.97 11.40 -16.34
N GLN A 168 5.21 11.79 -16.65
CA GLN A 168 5.53 12.63 -17.81
C GLN A 168 5.59 11.84 -19.13
N GLU A 169 5.96 10.55 -19.11
CA GLU A 169 5.86 9.70 -20.31
C GLU A 169 4.42 9.59 -20.86
N ARG A 170 3.39 9.90 -20.05
CA ARG A 170 1.98 9.99 -20.51
C ARG A 170 1.56 11.37 -21.00
N SER A 171 2.36 12.42 -20.82
CA SER A 171 2.06 13.75 -21.40
C SER A 171 2.70 13.98 -22.76
N VAL A 172 3.47 13.00 -23.28
CA VAL A 172 4.20 13.13 -24.56
C VAL A 172 3.88 11.99 -25.55
N SER A 173 2.83 11.19 -25.29
CA SER A 173 2.27 10.24 -26.28
C SER A 173 0.92 10.70 -26.81
#